data_AF-A8NFL5-F1
#
_entry.id   AF-A8NFL5-F1
#
_cell.length_a   1.000
_cell.length_b   1.000
_cell.length_c   1.000
_cell.angle_alpha   90.00
_cell.angle_beta   90.00
_cell.angle_gamma   90.00
#
_symmetry.space_group_name_H-M   'P 1'
#
loop_
_entity.id
_entity.type
_entity.pdbx_description
1 polymer ?
#
loop_
_entity_poly.entity_id
_entity_poly.type
_entity_poly.pdbx_seq_one_letter_code
_entity_poly.pdbx_strand_id
1 'polypeptide(L)'
;MASTTLRCSSAFRRCLSSSWTVNRQLLRGFASTTSLRDANATTTANQGIPWFVDPEPVARRTPQSIPASRRQNAPPIPEDTPEVLRELHAQLLKSPHLDISQLVVTPAVAPPPGPELPERLPQGRRGRGGTYAGESIYDATSGLWSWYVYAQVKEGTEGRGAIDSVVRAVRKVLLERTPPVTLPPKSKRQMKTGWAMVDAGNFAVHILSKEAREKYFSDIIPR
;
A
#
# COMPACT_ATOMS: atom_id res chain seq x y z
N MET A 1 -62.20 13.80 16.04
CA MET A 1 -61.38 14.87 15.44
C MET A 1 -60.57 15.54 16.54
N ALA A 2 -59.29 15.22 16.65
CA ALA A 2 -58.32 16.00 17.42
C ALA A 2 -56.92 15.63 16.90
N SER A 3 -56.36 16.50 16.05
CA SER A 3 -55.00 16.38 15.52
C SER A 3 -54.04 17.08 16.46
N THR A 4 -53.14 16.34 17.08
CA THR A 4 -52.05 16.87 17.90
C THR A 4 -50.75 16.80 17.12
N THR A 5 -50.33 17.93 16.55
CA THR A 5 -49.02 18.09 15.90
C THR A 5 -47.96 18.46 16.93
N LEU A 6 -46.98 17.58 17.16
CA LEU A 6 -45.78 17.88 17.93
C LEU A 6 -44.68 18.41 16.99
N ARG A 7 -44.33 19.69 17.18
CA ARG A 7 -43.18 20.35 16.55
C ARG A 7 -41.89 19.89 17.24
N CYS A 8 -40.99 19.24 16.51
CA CYS A 8 -39.63 18.99 16.99
C CYS A 8 -38.71 20.09 16.46
N SER A 9 -38.25 20.96 17.35
CA SER A 9 -37.34 22.05 17.06
C SER A 9 -35.93 21.52 16.82
N SER A 10 -35.49 21.54 15.56
CA SER A 10 -34.10 21.30 15.14
C SER A 10 -33.22 22.48 15.55
N ALA A 11 -32.41 22.31 16.60
CA ALA A 11 -31.36 23.24 16.95
C ALA A 11 -30.14 23.03 16.03
N PHE A 12 -30.03 23.90 15.03
CA PHE A 12 -28.90 24.04 14.12
C PHE A 12 -27.68 24.56 14.92
N ARG A 13 -26.78 23.67 15.36
CA ARG A 13 -25.50 24.09 15.96
C ARG A 13 -24.45 24.29 14.88
N ARG A 14 -24.18 25.59 14.72
CA ARG A 14 -23.17 26.31 13.96
C ARG A 14 -21.81 25.61 13.84
N CYS A 15 -21.28 25.74 12.62
CA CYS A 15 -19.87 25.79 12.25
C CYS A 15 -18.93 26.22 13.38
N LEU A 16 -17.92 25.40 13.64
CA LEU A 16 -16.62 25.86 14.11
C LEU A 16 -15.61 25.55 13.01
N SER A 17 -15.40 26.55 12.15
CA SER A 17 -14.25 26.63 11.28
C SER A 17 -12.99 26.56 12.14
N SER A 18 -12.28 25.44 12.06
CA SER A 18 -10.92 25.39 12.58
C SER A 18 -10.03 26.08 11.55
N SER A 19 -9.82 27.37 11.76
CA SER A 19 -8.86 28.18 11.02
C SER A 19 -7.46 27.68 11.40
N TRP A 20 -6.83 26.91 10.51
CA TRP A 20 -5.41 26.59 10.67
C TRP A 20 -4.62 27.82 10.27
N THR A 21 -4.10 28.51 11.29
CA THR A 21 -3.16 29.60 11.15
C THR A 21 -1.94 29.13 10.38
N VAL A 22 -1.70 29.76 9.22
CA VAL A 22 -0.47 29.69 8.45
C VAL A 22 0.63 30.31 9.29
N ASN A 23 1.44 29.47 9.94
CA ASN A 23 2.63 29.95 10.64
C ASN A 23 3.76 30.11 9.62
N ARG A 24 3.88 31.33 9.09
CA ARG A 24 4.93 31.78 8.18
C ARG A 24 6.14 32.17 9.03
N GLN A 25 6.94 31.19 9.45
CA GLN A 25 8.24 31.47 10.06
C GLN A 25 9.30 31.65 8.98
N LEU A 26 9.55 32.93 8.71
CA LEU A 26 10.76 33.48 8.15
C LEU A 26 11.96 33.21 9.08
N LEU A 27 13.12 33.04 8.45
CA LEU A 27 14.48 33.24 8.98
C LEU A 27 15.01 32.20 9.97
N ARG A 28 16.00 31.42 9.51
CA ARG A 28 17.39 31.55 9.98
C ARG A 28 18.31 30.68 9.13
N GLY A 29 19.26 31.35 8.49
CA GLY A 29 20.36 30.71 7.80
C GLY A 29 21.27 29.98 8.79
N PHE A 30 21.78 28.83 8.34
CA PHE A 30 23.08 28.35 8.75
C PHE A 30 23.92 28.24 7.48
N ALA A 31 24.71 29.28 7.25
CA ALA A 31 25.94 29.14 6.51
C ALA A 31 26.86 28.26 7.37
N SER A 32 27.34 27.16 6.80
CA SER A 32 28.50 26.46 7.33
C SER A 32 29.44 26.23 6.15
N THR A 33 30.49 27.04 6.23
CA THR A 33 31.66 27.13 5.38
C THR A 33 32.61 25.97 5.67
N THR A 34 33.51 25.75 4.70
CA THR A 34 34.77 24.97 4.79
C THR A 34 34.58 23.44 4.82
N SER A 35 35.41 22.63 4.18
CA SER A 35 36.82 22.83 3.84
C SER A 35 37.17 21.97 2.62
N LEU A 36 37.62 22.63 1.57
CA LEU A 36 38.41 22.02 0.51
C LEU A 36 39.78 21.67 1.11
N ARG A 37 40.10 20.38 1.16
CA ARG A 37 41.49 19.93 1.24
C ARG A 37 41.82 19.21 -0.04
N ASP A 38 42.44 19.97 -0.93
CA ASP A 38 43.40 19.48 -1.90
C ASP A 38 44.56 18.82 -1.16
N ALA A 39 44.94 17.63 -1.62
CA ALA A 39 46.28 17.08 -1.46
C ALA A 39 46.71 16.51 -2.81
N ASN A 40 47.33 17.40 -3.60
CA ASN A 40 48.24 17.03 -4.68
C ASN A 40 49.45 16.30 -4.11
N ALA A 41 49.86 15.18 -4.71
CA ALA A 41 51.28 14.87 -4.97
C ALA A 41 51.43 13.65 -5.91
N THR A 42 51.52 13.96 -7.20
CA THR A 42 52.62 13.62 -8.14
C THR A 42 53.39 12.28 -7.96
N THR A 43 53.17 11.40 -8.95
CA THR A 43 54.19 10.73 -9.79
C THR A 43 55.22 9.79 -9.13
N THR A 44 55.17 8.49 -9.47
CA THR A 44 56.14 7.83 -10.39
C THR A 44 55.98 6.32 -10.43
N ALA A 45 56.32 5.76 -11.59
CA ALA A 45 56.77 4.40 -11.81
C ALA A 45 55.72 3.27 -11.70
N ASN A 46 55.10 3.04 -12.85
CA ASN A 46 54.94 1.73 -13.45
C ASN A 46 56.08 0.77 -13.04
N GLN A 47 55.82 -0.19 -12.15
CA GLN A 47 56.45 -1.52 -12.10
C GLN A 47 55.91 -2.34 -10.92
N GLY A 48 55.46 -3.56 -11.22
CA GLY A 48 55.30 -4.62 -10.22
C GLY A 48 53.87 -4.81 -9.74
N ILE A 49 53.16 -5.68 -10.44
CA ILE A 49 52.01 -6.41 -9.89
C ILE A 49 52.47 -7.01 -8.55
N PRO A 50 51.78 -6.75 -7.42
CA PRO A 50 52.23 -7.21 -6.11
C PRO A 50 52.14 -8.74 -6.02
N TRP A 51 53.07 -9.35 -5.27
CA TRP A 51 53.37 -10.79 -5.21
C TRP A 51 52.22 -11.73 -4.80
N PHE A 52 51.07 -11.17 -4.42
CA PHE A 52 49.86 -11.91 -4.06
C PHE A 52 48.79 -11.90 -5.17
N VAL A 53 49.10 -11.37 -6.36
CA VAL A 53 48.22 -11.43 -7.52
C VAL A 53 48.71 -12.52 -8.45
N ASP A 54 48.11 -13.71 -8.32
CA ASP A 54 48.25 -14.75 -9.33
C ASP A 54 47.64 -14.22 -10.65
N PRO A 55 48.40 -14.18 -11.76
CA PRO A 55 47.86 -13.81 -13.06
C PRO A 55 46.98 -14.96 -13.57
N GLU A 56 45.76 -15.06 -13.05
CA GLU A 56 44.73 -15.90 -13.65
C GLU A 56 44.43 -15.38 -15.06
N PRO A 57 44.39 -16.26 -16.08
CA PRO A 57 43.99 -15.85 -17.41
C PRO A 57 42.53 -15.40 -17.33
N VAL A 58 42.31 -14.08 -17.35
CA VAL A 58 41.00 -13.48 -17.45
C VAL A 58 40.43 -13.90 -18.81
N ALA A 59 39.75 -15.06 -18.82
CA ALA A 59 38.87 -15.45 -19.90
C ALA A 59 37.97 -14.25 -20.12
N ARG A 60 38.14 -13.60 -21.28
CA ARG A 60 37.33 -12.48 -21.72
C ARG A 60 35.89 -12.94 -21.66
N ARG A 61 35.21 -12.63 -20.57
CA ARG A 61 33.78 -12.77 -20.44
C ARG A 61 33.26 -11.82 -21.50
N THR A 62 32.86 -12.38 -22.65
CA THR A 62 31.97 -11.71 -23.57
C THR A 62 30.90 -11.04 -22.71
N PRO A 63 30.56 -9.77 -22.93
CA PRO A 63 29.45 -9.15 -22.25
C PRO A 63 28.24 -10.03 -22.56
N GLN A 64 27.91 -10.92 -21.63
CA GLN A 64 26.69 -11.70 -21.67
C GLN A 64 25.62 -10.63 -21.60
N SER A 65 25.07 -10.30 -22.76
CA SER A 65 23.88 -9.50 -22.90
C SER A 65 22.90 -10.11 -21.90
N ILE A 66 22.64 -9.39 -20.81
CA ILE A 66 21.65 -9.79 -19.82
C ILE A 66 20.41 -10.10 -20.65
N PRO A 67 19.92 -11.36 -20.66
CA PRO A 67 18.87 -11.77 -21.58
C PRO A 67 17.72 -10.79 -21.41
N ALA A 68 17.47 -10.04 -22.49
CA ALA A 68 16.51 -8.97 -22.49
C ALA A 68 15.16 -9.55 -22.07
N SER A 69 14.68 -9.11 -20.91
CA SER A 69 13.34 -9.34 -20.41
C SER A 69 12.89 -10.81 -20.40
N ARG A 70 13.11 -11.50 -19.28
CA ARG A 70 12.08 -12.42 -18.81
C ARG A 70 10.82 -11.57 -18.65
N ARG A 71 9.98 -11.51 -19.70
CA ARG A 71 8.71 -10.81 -19.67
C ARG A 71 7.95 -11.45 -18.52
N GLN A 72 7.87 -10.72 -17.41
CA GLN A 72 7.08 -11.14 -16.28
C GLN A 72 5.63 -11.03 -16.76
N ASN A 73 5.09 -12.15 -17.22
CA ASN A 73 3.70 -12.23 -17.60
C ASN A 73 2.90 -12.05 -16.31
N ALA A 74 2.07 -11.02 -16.29
CA ALA A 74 1.12 -10.84 -15.20
C ALA A 74 0.18 -12.06 -15.14
N PRO A 75 -0.23 -12.49 -13.95
CA PRO A 75 -1.30 -13.46 -13.81
C PRO A 75 -2.55 -13.03 -14.59
N PRO A 76 -3.28 -13.97 -15.22
CA PRO A 76 -4.53 -13.64 -15.90
C PRO A 76 -5.57 -13.13 -14.88
N ILE A 77 -6.34 -12.13 -15.28
CA ILE A 77 -7.42 -11.56 -14.47
C ILE A 77 -8.64 -12.49 -14.56
N PRO A 78 -9.34 -12.80 -13.45
CA PRO A 78 -10.59 -13.56 -13.49
C PRO A 78 -11.64 -12.88 -14.37
N GLU A 79 -12.45 -13.65 -15.11
CA GLU A 79 -13.45 -13.11 -16.05
C GLU A 79 -14.52 -12.27 -15.36
N ASP A 80 -14.91 -12.64 -14.14
CA ASP A 80 -15.94 -11.96 -13.32
C ASP A 80 -15.46 -10.61 -12.73
N THR A 81 -14.26 -10.17 -13.07
CA THR A 81 -13.66 -8.96 -12.49
C THR A 81 -14.37 -7.68 -12.95
N PRO A 82 -14.80 -6.81 -12.01
CA PRO A 82 -15.38 -5.50 -12.32
C PRO A 82 -14.52 -4.70 -13.30
N GLU A 83 -15.16 -4.00 -14.23
CA GLU A 83 -14.47 -3.18 -15.24
C GLU A 83 -13.49 -2.17 -14.63
N VAL A 84 -13.84 -1.60 -13.48
CA VAL A 84 -12.99 -0.69 -12.70
C VAL A 84 -11.62 -1.29 -12.39
N LEU A 85 -11.62 -2.57 -12.00
CA LEU A 85 -10.43 -3.30 -11.62
C LEU A 85 -9.62 -3.72 -12.85
N ARG A 86 -10.28 -4.02 -13.98
CA ARG A 86 -9.61 -4.29 -15.26
C ARG A 86 -8.85 -3.06 -15.76
N GLU A 87 -9.48 -1.88 -15.71
CA GLU A 87 -8.84 -0.60 -16.03
C GLU A 87 -7.67 -0.31 -15.10
N LEU A 88 -7.88 -0.46 -13.78
CA LEU A 88 -6.85 -0.24 -12.77
C LEU A 88 -5.65 -1.18 -13.00
N HIS A 89 -5.91 -2.46 -13.22
CA HIS A 89 -4.87 -3.45 -13.51
C HIS A 89 -4.06 -3.05 -14.75
N ALA A 90 -4.73 -2.69 -15.85
CA ALA A 90 -4.06 -2.23 -17.08
C ALA A 90 -3.16 -1.00 -16.86
N GLN A 91 -3.53 -0.10 -15.95
CA GLN A 91 -2.69 1.04 -15.58
C GLN A 91 -1.52 0.64 -14.67
N LEU A 92 -1.74 -0.28 -13.73
CA LEU A 92 -0.69 -0.78 -12.84
C LEU A 92 0.39 -1.56 -13.59
N LEU A 93 0.03 -2.27 -14.67
CA LEU A 93 1.00 -2.94 -15.56
C LEU A 93 2.01 -1.97 -16.20
N LYS A 94 1.68 -0.68 -16.31
CA LYS A 94 2.58 0.36 -16.85
C LYS A 94 3.51 0.95 -15.78
N SER A 95 3.31 0.62 -14.51
CA SER A 95 4.07 1.18 -13.39
C SER A 95 5.46 0.54 -13.30
N PRO A 96 6.56 1.31 -13.31
CA PRO A 96 7.92 0.77 -13.18
C PRO A 96 8.28 0.33 -11.76
N HIS A 97 7.42 0.63 -10.78
CA HIS A 97 7.68 0.36 -9.36
C HIS A 97 7.12 -0.98 -8.88
N LEU A 98 6.29 -1.64 -9.69
CA LEU A 98 5.64 -2.89 -9.34
C LEU A 98 6.39 -4.08 -9.92
N ASP A 99 6.37 -5.18 -9.18
CA ASP A 99 6.69 -6.49 -9.72
C ASP A 99 5.43 -7.03 -10.41
N ILE A 100 5.44 -7.00 -11.75
CA ILE A 100 4.28 -7.34 -12.58
C ILE A 100 3.85 -8.80 -12.38
N SER A 101 4.80 -9.69 -12.06
CA SER A 101 4.49 -11.10 -11.79
C SER A 101 3.66 -11.30 -10.52
N GLN A 102 3.65 -10.29 -9.65
CA GLN A 102 3.05 -10.32 -8.32
C GLN A 102 1.88 -9.32 -8.20
N LEU A 103 1.27 -8.97 -9.33
CA LEU A 103 0.03 -8.23 -9.40
C LEU A 103 -1.13 -9.22 -9.54
N VAL A 104 -1.95 -9.36 -8.49
CA VAL A 104 -2.99 -10.38 -8.38
C VAL A 104 -4.32 -9.71 -8.08
N VAL A 105 -5.38 -10.09 -8.81
CA VAL A 105 -6.76 -9.65 -8.56
C VAL A 105 -7.57 -10.87 -8.15
N THR A 106 -8.20 -10.82 -6.97
CA THR A 106 -8.99 -11.93 -6.43
C THR A 106 -10.33 -11.45 -5.89
N PRO A 107 -11.39 -12.28 -6.01
CA PRO A 107 -12.61 -12.04 -5.26
C PRO A 107 -12.33 -12.13 -3.75
N ALA A 108 -13.15 -11.46 -2.95
CA ALA A 108 -13.06 -11.56 -1.51
C ALA A 108 -13.48 -12.95 -1.04
N VAL A 109 -12.57 -13.62 -0.35
CA VAL A 109 -12.84 -14.91 0.28
C VAL A 109 -13.22 -14.63 1.73
N ALA A 110 -14.44 -14.97 2.11
CA ALA A 110 -14.86 -14.88 3.50
C ALA A 110 -14.00 -15.84 4.34
N PRO A 111 -13.47 -15.39 5.51
CA PRO A 111 -12.78 -16.31 6.40
C PRO A 111 -13.75 -17.43 6.81
N PRO A 112 -13.25 -18.67 6.99
CA PRO A 112 -14.10 -19.74 7.47
C PRO A 112 -14.72 -19.33 8.82
N PRO A 113 -15.99 -19.66 9.07
CA PRO A 113 -16.61 -19.35 10.35
C PRO A 113 -15.76 -19.96 11.48
N GLY A 114 -15.50 -19.15 12.50
CA GLY A 114 -14.80 -19.63 13.69
C GLY A 114 -15.63 -20.69 14.42
N PRO A 115 -15.02 -21.46 15.33
CA PRO A 115 -15.77 -22.38 16.19
C PRO A 115 -16.80 -21.59 17.00
N GLU A 116 -17.98 -22.16 17.18
CA GLU A 116 -19.03 -21.57 17.99
C GLU A 116 -18.50 -21.27 19.40
N LEU A 117 -18.62 -20.02 19.83
CA LEU A 117 -18.27 -19.63 21.18
C LEU A 117 -19.32 -20.23 22.14
N PRO A 118 -18.91 -20.78 23.29
CA PRO A 118 -19.86 -21.34 24.24
C PRO A 118 -20.84 -20.26 24.72
N GLU A 119 -22.12 -20.59 24.72
CA GLU A 119 -23.16 -19.70 25.22
C GLU A 119 -22.86 -19.33 26.68
N ARG A 120 -22.58 -18.05 26.91
CA ARG A 120 -22.33 -17.54 28.25
C ARG A 120 -23.49 -16.67 28.67
N LEU A 121 -24.21 -17.11 29.69
CA LEU A 121 -25.24 -16.31 30.34
C LEU A 121 -24.66 -14.94 30.72
N PRO A 122 -25.42 -13.85 30.57
CA PRO A 122 -24.97 -12.52 30.95
C PRO A 122 -24.52 -12.51 32.40
N GLN A 123 -23.23 -12.25 32.62
CA GLN A 123 -22.63 -12.32 33.96
C GLN A 123 -22.52 -10.92 34.56
N GLY A 124 -23.32 -10.65 35.60
CA GLY A 124 -23.21 -9.44 36.43
C GLY A 124 -24.53 -8.67 36.60
N ARG A 125 -24.56 -7.77 37.59
CA ARG A 125 -25.72 -6.92 37.93
C ARG A 125 -25.96 -5.78 36.92
N ARG A 126 -24.92 -5.36 36.21
CA ARG A 126 -25.04 -4.43 35.07
C ARG A 126 -25.23 -5.31 33.84
N GLY A 127 -26.38 -5.23 33.18
CA GLY A 127 -26.72 -6.02 31.98
C GLY A 127 -25.88 -5.70 30.73
N ARG A 128 -24.56 -5.57 30.86
CA ARG A 128 -23.62 -5.43 29.75
C ARG A 128 -22.87 -6.74 29.58
N GLY A 129 -23.07 -7.38 28.43
CA GLY A 129 -22.21 -8.45 27.93
C GLY A 129 -22.45 -9.83 28.56
N GLY A 130 -23.56 -10.47 28.20
CA GLY A 130 -23.46 -11.89 27.87
C GLY A 130 -22.79 -12.04 26.51
N THR A 131 -22.21 -13.20 26.23
CA THR A 131 -21.88 -13.56 24.85
C THR A 131 -23.22 -13.75 24.15
N TYR A 132 -23.81 -12.66 23.65
CA TYR A 132 -24.96 -12.76 22.78
C TYR A 132 -24.43 -13.39 21.50
N ALA A 133 -24.97 -14.55 21.10
CA ALA A 133 -24.69 -15.16 19.79
C ALA A 133 -25.23 -14.30 18.62
N GLY A 134 -25.41 -13.00 18.83
CA GLY A 134 -25.98 -12.08 17.85
C GLY A 134 -24.91 -11.53 16.93
N GLU A 135 -25.12 -11.78 15.64
CA GLU A 135 -24.66 -11.01 14.49
C GLU A 135 -23.29 -10.38 14.71
N SER A 136 -22.25 -11.20 14.69
CA SER A 136 -20.92 -10.65 14.44
C SER A 136 -20.96 -9.97 13.06
N ILE A 137 -20.19 -8.91 12.85
CA ILE A 137 -20.06 -8.23 11.54
C ILE A 137 -19.71 -9.21 10.40
N TYR A 138 -19.22 -10.41 10.72
CA TYR A 138 -18.95 -11.48 9.77
C TYR A 138 -20.18 -12.28 9.31
N ASP A 139 -21.34 -12.09 9.95
CA ASP A 139 -22.59 -12.79 9.62
C ASP A 139 -23.35 -12.11 8.46
N ALA A 140 -22.94 -10.89 8.08
CA ALA A 140 -23.26 -10.36 6.77
C ALA A 140 -22.47 -11.18 5.74
N THR A 141 -23.16 -12.02 4.96
CA THR A 141 -22.64 -12.90 3.90
C THR A 141 -21.65 -12.25 2.92
N SER A 142 -21.57 -10.92 2.89
CA SER A 142 -20.56 -10.18 2.14
C SER A 142 -19.63 -9.45 3.12
N GLY A 143 -18.34 -9.79 3.08
CA GLY A 143 -17.31 -8.99 3.74
C GLY A 143 -17.35 -7.52 3.30
N LEU A 144 -16.67 -6.65 4.04
CA LEU A 144 -16.66 -5.20 3.76
C LEU A 144 -16.28 -4.87 2.30
N TRP A 145 -15.44 -5.71 1.69
CA TRP A 145 -15.02 -5.60 0.31
C TRP A 145 -15.40 -6.88 -0.45
N SER A 146 -15.85 -6.74 -1.69
CA SER A 146 -16.16 -7.86 -2.58
C SER A 146 -14.93 -8.34 -3.38
N TRP A 147 -13.91 -7.49 -3.51
CA TRP A 147 -12.69 -7.77 -4.30
C TRP A 147 -11.44 -7.22 -3.63
N TYR A 148 -10.32 -7.91 -3.86
CA TYR A 148 -8.99 -7.49 -3.45
C TYR A 148 -8.05 -7.40 -4.66
N VAL A 149 -7.19 -6.39 -4.64
CA VAL A 149 -6.05 -6.28 -5.56
C VAL A 149 -4.78 -6.26 -4.73
N TYR A 150 -3.91 -7.22 -4.94
CA TYR A 150 -2.59 -7.29 -4.32
C TYR A 150 -1.54 -6.88 -5.33
N ALA A 151 -0.76 -5.86 -5.00
CA ALA A 151 0.32 -5.34 -5.82
C ALA A 151 1.62 -5.33 -5.02
N GLN A 152 2.58 -6.15 -5.39
CA GLN A 152 3.90 -6.14 -4.76
C GLN A 152 4.82 -5.10 -5.43
N VAL A 153 5.44 -4.24 -4.63
CA VAL A 153 6.49 -3.35 -5.13
C VAL A 153 7.80 -4.10 -5.32
N LYS A 154 8.61 -3.65 -6.27
CA LYS A 154 9.93 -4.23 -6.53
C LYS A 154 10.83 -4.10 -5.29
N GLU A 155 11.47 -5.21 -4.92
CA GLU A 155 12.40 -5.29 -3.79
C GLU A 155 13.49 -4.21 -3.86
N GLY A 156 13.81 -3.58 -2.73
CA GLY A 156 14.79 -2.50 -2.63
C GLY A 156 14.26 -1.11 -3.04
N THR A 157 13.03 -1.01 -3.53
CA THR A 157 12.38 0.28 -3.82
C THR A 157 11.37 0.72 -2.75
N GLU A 158 11.02 -0.16 -1.80
CA GLU A 158 10.00 0.13 -0.78
C GLU A 158 10.35 1.35 0.08
N GLY A 159 11.61 1.48 0.52
CA GLY A 159 12.08 2.62 1.32
C GLY A 159 12.28 3.92 0.53
N ARG A 160 12.18 3.88 -0.80
CA ARG A 160 12.39 5.03 -1.69
C ARG A 160 11.09 5.70 -2.15
N GLY A 161 9.97 5.38 -1.49
CA GLY A 161 8.66 5.94 -1.81
C GLY A 161 7.96 5.27 -3.00
N ALA A 162 8.40 4.08 -3.43
CA ALA A 162 7.72 3.30 -4.47
C ALA A 162 6.25 3.02 -4.10
N ILE A 163 6.00 2.63 -2.84
CA ILE A 163 4.65 2.39 -2.32
C ILE A 163 3.80 3.65 -2.46
N ASP A 164 4.29 4.80 -2.01
CA ASP A 164 3.60 6.09 -2.13
C ASP A 164 3.32 6.49 -3.58
N SER A 165 4.26 6.20 -4.50
CA SER A 165 4.10 6.45 -5.93
C SER A 165 2.95 5.63 -6.51
N VAL A 166 2.91 4.33 -6.21
CA VAL A 166 1.82 3.44 -6.64
C VAL A 166 0.49 3.86 -6.02
N VAL A 167 0.44 4.18 -4.72
CA VAL A 167 -0.77 4.69 -4.05
C VAL A 167 -1.30 5.93 -4.76
N ARG A 168 -0.43 6.88 -5.14
CA ARG A 168 -0.83 8.08 -5.89
C ARG A 168 -1.38 7.72 -7.27
N ALA A 169 -0.75 6.79 -7.98
CA ALA A 169 -1.21 6.32 -9.29
C ALA A 169 -2.60 5.67 -9.20
N VAL A 170 -2.81 4.77 -8.23
CA VAL A 170 -4.11 4.13 -7.97
C VAL A 170 -5.18 5.19 -7.69
N ARG A 171 -4.93 6.11 -6.75
CA ARG A 171 -5.92 7.15 -6.40
C ARG A 171 -6.20 8.09 -7.57
N LYS A 172 -5.20 8.39 -8.39
CA LYS A 172 -5.38 9.18 -9.62
C LYS A 172 -6.34 8.48 -10.57
N VAL A 173 -6.10 7.21 -10.89
CA VAL A 173 -6.97 6.42 -11.79
C VAL A 173 -8.41 6.33 -11.26
N LEU A 174 -8.58 6.10 -9.96
CA LEU A 174 -9.90 6.00 -9.35
C LEU A 174 -10.69 7.33 -9.33
N LEU A 175 -9.99 8.46 -9.27
CA LEU A 175 -10.60 9.79 -9.31
C LEU A 175 -10.87 10.29 -10.73
N GLU A 176 -10.09 9.83 -11.72
CA GLU A 176 -10.27 10.19 -13.14
C GLU A 176 -11.44 9.46 -13.80
N ARG A 177 -11.96 8.41 -13.17
CA ARG A 177 -13.07 7.62 -13.69
C ARG A 177 -14.41 8.35 -13.60
N THR A 178 -15.34 8.01 -14.50
CA THR A 178 -16.73 8.46 -14.48
C THR A 178 -17.65 7.27 -14.21
N PRO A 179 -18.36 7.18 -13.07
CA PRO A 179 -18.37 8.13 -11.96
C PRO A 179 -17.10 8.08 -11.10
N PRO A 180 -16.71 9.20 -10.46
CA PRO A 180 -15.52 9.25 -9.62
C PRO A 180 -15.76 8.47 -8.32
N VAL A 181 -14.80 7.63 -7.94
CA VAL A 181 -14.87 6.87 -6.69
C VAL A 181 -14.63 7.81 -5.52
N THR A 182 -15.54 7.82 -4.54
CA THR A 182 -15.37 8.60 -3.30
C THR A 182 -14.28 7.97 -2.44
N LEU A 183 -13.10 8.58 -2.41
CA LEU A 183 -11.99 8.11 -1.59
C LEU A 183 -11.85 8.95 -0.32
N PRO A 184 -11.52 8.33 0.83
CA PRO A 184 -11.21 9.08 2.03
C PRO A 184 -9.98 9.99 1.80
N PRO A 185 -9.89 11.14 2.47
CA PRO A 185 -8.74 12.04 2.37
C PRO A 185 -7.41 11.32 2.64
N LYS A 186 -6.31 11.73 1.97
CA LYS A 186 -5.01 11.08 2.17
C LYS A 186 -4.57 11.29 3.63
N SER A 187 -4.42 10.21 4.39
CA SER A 187 -3.74 10.28 5.68
C SER A 187 -2.27 10.63 5.48
N LYS A 188 -1.77 11.64 6.20
CA LYS A 188 -0.35 12.06 6.16
C LYS A 188 0.57 11.11 6.95
N ARG A 189 0.04 10.05 7.55
CA ARG A 189 0.83 9.12 8.35
C ARG A 189 1.85 8.42 7.44
N GLN A 190 3.14 8.65 7.71
CA GLN A 190 4.23 8.02 6.97
C GLN A 190 4.12 6.49 7.09
N MET A 191 4.06 5.81 5.96
CA MET A 191 3.92 4.36 5.86
C MET A 191 5.28 3.69 6.14
N LYS A 192 5.67 3.62 7.41
CA LYS A 192 6.91 2.95 7.82
C LYS A 192 6.84 1.43 7.74
N THR A 193 5.65 0.85 7.58
CA THR A 193 5.40 -0.59 7.71
C THR A 193 5.53 -1.38 6.41
N GLY A 194 6.09 -0.78 5.34
CA GLY A 194 6.26 -1.46 4.05
C GLY A 194 4.94 -1.88 3.38
N TRP A 195 3.81 -1.33 3.82
CA TRP A 195 2.48 -1.68 3.34
C TRP A 195 1.67 -0.41 3.13
N ALA A 196 0.69 -0.47 2.23
CA ALA A 196 -0.36 0.52 2.09
C ALA A 196 -1.65 -0.16 1.64
N MET A 197 -2.79 0.37 2.07
CA MET A 197 -4.11 -0.05 1.61
C MET A 197 -4.88 1.16 1.10
N VAL A 198 -5.53 1.02 -0.05
CA VAL A 198 -6.47 2.00 -0.59
C VAL A 198 -7.87 1.40 -0.55
N ASP A 199 -8.75 2.03 0.22
CA ASP A 199 -10.16 1.65 0.32
C ASP A 199 -10.97 2.40 -0.75
N ALA A 200 -11.66 1.64 -1.61
CA ALA A 200 -12.50 2.12 -2.70
C ALA A 200 -13.98 1.74 -2.49
N GLY A 201 -14.38 1.42 -1.25
CA GLY A 201 -15.74 1.04 -0.91
C GLY A 201 -16.02 -0.43 -1.22
N ASN A 202 -16.21 -0.79 -2.49
CA ASN A 202 -16.54 -2.18 -2.86
C ASN A 202 -15.31 -3.09 -3.01
N PHE A 203 -14.11 -2.52 -3.08
CA PHE A 203 -12.87 -3.27 -3.21
C PHE A 203 -11.73 -2.58 -2.46
N ALA A 204 -10.71 -3.36 -2.11
CA ALA A 204 -9.51 -2.86 -1.46
C ALA A 204 -8.25 -3.19 -2.30
N VAL A 205 -7.35 -2.21 -2.38
CA VAL A 205 -6.05 -2.37 -3.06
C VAL A 205 -4.94 -2.40 -2.02
N HIS A 206 -4.30 -3.54 -1.87
CA HIS A 206 -3.14 -3.75 -1.01
C HIS A 206 -1.85 -3.58 -1.83
N ILE A 207 -1.01 -2.63 -1.41
CA ILE A 207 0.30 -2.38 -2.01
C ILE A 207 1.34 -2.80 -0.97
N LEU A 208 2.11 -3.83 -1.28
CA LEU A 208 2.92 -4.56 -0.30
C LEU A 208 4.40 -4.56 -0.70
N SER A 209 5.29 -4.41 0.28
CA SER A 209 6.67 -4.86 0.14
C SER A 209 6.74 -6.38 0.14
N LYS A 210 7.85 -6.94 -0.34
CA LYS A 210 8.12 -8.38 -0.28
C LYS A 210 8.01 -8.92 1.15
N GLU A 211 8.67 -8.25 2.09
CA GLU A 211 8.64 -8.63 3.51
C GLU A 211 7.23 -8.61 4.11
N ALA A 212 6.43 -7.58 3.81
CA ALA A 212 5.07 -7.47 4.32
C ALA A 212 4.16 -8.57 3.75
N ARG A 213 4.33 -8.91 2.46
CA ARG A 213 3.59 -10.00 1.84
C ARG A 213 3.91 -11.33 2.49
N GLU A 214 5.20 -11.67 2.60
CA GLU A 214 5.64 -12.95 3.16
C GLU A 214 5.19 -13.11 4.62
N LYS A 215 5.18 -12.01 5.39
CA LYS A 215 4.82 -12.03 6.81
C LYS A 215 3.32 -12.16 7.08
N TYR A 216 2.47 -11.54 6.27
CA TYR A 216 1.04 -11.39 6.59
C TYR A 216 0.08 -12.01 5.57
N PHE A 217 0.56 -12.32 4.36
CA PHE A 217 -0.29 -12.74 3.23
C PHE A 217 0.22 -14.01 2.55
N SER A 218 1.10 -14.78 3.21
CA SER A 218 1.64 -16.05 2.70
C SER A 218 0.56 -17.05 2.31
N ASP A 219 -0.54 -17.05 3.05
CA ASP A 219 -1.58 -18.08 2.94
C ASP A 219 -2.67 -17.68 1.95
N ILE A 220 -2.79 -16.39 1.66
CA ILE A 220 -3.85 -15.82 0.83
C ILE A 220 -3.39 -15.69 -0.62
N ILE A 221 -2.15 -15.23 -0.83
CA ILE A 221 -1.64 -14.95 -2.17
C ILE A 221 -0.73 -16.11 -2.59
N PRO A 222 -1.12 -16.90 -3.60
CA PRO A 222 -0.26 -17.97 -4.10
C PRO A 222 1.08 -17.40 -4.58
N ARG A 223 2.14 -18.21 -4.46
CA ARG A 223 3.50 -17.85 -4.87
C ARG A 223 3.72 -17.94 -6.37
#